data_AF-A0AAW9D1V1-F1
#
_entry.id   AF-A0AAW9D1V1-F1
#
_cell.length_a   1.000
_cell.length_b   1.000
_cell.length_c   1.000
_cell.angle_alpha   90.00
_cell.angle_beta   90.00
_cell.angle_gamma   90.00
#
_symmetry.space_group_name_H-M   'P 1'
#
loop_
_entity.id
_entity.type
_entity.pdbx_description
1 polymer ?
#
loop_
_entity_poly.entity_id
_entity_poly.type
_entity_poly.pdbx_seq_one_letter_code
_entity_poly.pdbx_strand_id
1 'polypeptide(L)' 'MHIEAALNVGCTRDEIVEVFMQMAVYAGFPAALNALFAAREVFEQRDAAHA' A
#
# COMPACT_ATOMS: atom_id res chain seq x y z
N MET A 1 -0.07 -7.51 6.16
CA MET A 1 -1.12 -7.39 7.21
C MET A 1 -1.91 -6.08 7.16
N HIS A 2 -1.36 -4.89 7.46
CA HIS A 2 -2.19 -3.67 7.59
C HIS A 2 -2.75 -3.14 6.27
N ILE A 3 -2.06 -3.35 5.15
CA ILE A 3 -2.55 -2.99 3.81
C ILE A 3 -3.82 -3.78 3.46
N GLU A 4 -3.82 -5.10 3.68
CA GLU A 4 -5.01 -5.94 3.48
C GLU A 4 -6.17 -5.53 4.39
N ALA A 5 -5.87 -5.27 5.67
CA ALA A 5 -6.87 -4.82 6.63
C ALA A 5 -7.49 -3.48 6.20
N ALA A 6 -6.69 -2.52 5.73
CA ALA A 6 -7.16 -1.23 5.21
C ALA A 6 -8.11 -1.41 4.02
N LEU A 7 -7.75 -2.28 3.07
CA LEU A 7 -8.62 -2.58 1.93
C LEU A 7 -9.92 -3.31 2.35
N ASN A 8 -9.90 -4.13 3.41
CA ASN A 8 -11.09 -4.82 3.92
C ASN A 8 -12.09 -3.85 4.59
N VAL A 9 -11.60 -2.74 5.14
CA VAL A 9 -12.45 -1.70 5.76
C VAL A 9 -12.85 -0.59 4.79
N GLY A 10 -12.54 -0.75 3.49
CA GLY A 10 -13.01 0.12 2.42
C GLY A 10 -12.02 1.18 1.94
N CYS A 11 -10.77 1.20 2.43
CA CYS A 11 -9.75 2.06 1.83
C CYS A 11 -9.47 1.62 0.39
N THR A 12 -9.22 2.60 -0.47
CA THR A 12 -8.84 2.38 -1.87
C THR A 12 -7.33 2.16 -2.00
N ARG A 13 -6.91 1.57 -3.13
CA ARG A 13 -5.48 1.42 -3.46
C ARG A 13 -4.80 2.79 -3.56
N ASP A 14 -5.49 3.78 -4.11
CA ASP A 14 -4.98 5.14 -4.30
C ASP A 14 -4.73 5.83 -2.94
N GLU A 15 -5.67 5.74 -2.00
CA GLU A 15 -5.50 6.28 -0.64
C GLU A 15 -4.27 5.67 0.08
N ILE A 16 -4.05 4.36 -0.08
CA ILE A 16 -2.88 3.69 0.51
C ILE A 16 -1.59 4.21 -0.12
N VAL A 17 -1.56 4.38 -1.44
CA VAL A 17 -0.41 4.91 -2.17
C VAL A 17 -0.14 6.37 -1.81
N GLU A 18 -1.17 7.20 -1.66
CA GLU A 18 -1.06 8.59 -1.22
C GLU A 18 -0.44 8.72 0.17
N VAL A 19 -0.87 7.88 1.13
CA VAL A 19 -0.27 7.87 2.47
C VAL A 19 1.22 7.54 2.40
N PHE A 20 1.64 6.56 1.60
CA PHE A 20 3.06 6.24 1.44
C PHE A 20 3.84 7.34 0.71
N MET A 21 3.24 8.00 -0.28
CA MET A 21 3.85 9.19 -0.91
C MET A 21 4.06 10.31 0.11
N GLN A 22 3.08 10.57 0.99
CA GLN A 22 3.23 11.54 2.08
C GLN A 22 4.36 11.13 3.05
N MET A 23 4.52 9.83 3.33
CA MET A 23 5.60 9.32 4.18
C MET A 23 6.99 9.55 3.61
N ALA A 24 7.16 9.86 2.32
CA ALA A 24 8.46 10.22 1.78
C ALA A 24 9.04 11.49 2.47
N VAL A 25 8.17 12.41 2.90
CA VAL A 25 8.55 13.64 3.60
C VAL A 25 8.77 13.40 5.10
N TYR A 26 7.95 12.55 5.73
CA TYR A 26 7.97 12.37 7.18
C TYR A 26 8.89 11.24 7.66
N ALA A 27 9.00 10.16 6.89
CA ALA A 27 9.81 8.98 7.19
C ALA A 27 10.98 8.78 6.22
N GLY A 28 11.07 9.63 5.18
CA GLY A 28 12.11 9.59 4.17
C GLY A 28 11.76 8.73 2.96
N PHE A 29 12.34 9.10 1.81
CA PHE A 29 12.10 8.44 0.52
C PHE A 29 12.37 6.92 0.53
N PRO A 30 13.44 6.39 1.15
CA PRO A 30 13.68 4.94 1.17
C PRO A 30 12.58 4.15 1.90
N ALA A 31 12.05 4.69 3.01
CA ALA A 31 10.99 4.04 3.77
C ALA A 31 9.66 4.03 2.98
N ALA A 32 9.32 5.15 2.35
CA ALA A 32 8.15 5.26 1.48
C ALA A 32 8.24 4.31 0.28
N LEU A 33 9.40 4.21 -0.36
CA LEU A 33 9.61 3.32 -1.50
C LEU A 33 9.46 1.85 -1.12
N ASN A 34 10.01 1.43 0.03
CA ASN A 34 9.82 0.08 0.55
C ASN A 34 8.33 -0.22 0.81
N ALA A 35 7.59 0.75 1.37
CA ALA A 35 6.16 0.59 1.60
C ALA A 35 5.37 0.45 0.29
N LEU A 36 5.73 1.21 -0.75
CA LEU A 36 5.11 1.11 -2.08
C LEU A 36 5.36 -0.26 -2.73
N PHE A 37 6.56 -0.84 -2.58
CA PHE A 37 6.82 -2.20 -3.06
C PHE A 37 6.00 -3.26 -2.32
N ALA A 38 5.89 -3.15 -0.99
CA ALA A 38 5.04 -4.03 -0.21
C ALA A 38 3.55 -3.90 -0.59
N ALA A 39 3.07 -2.68 -0.89
CA ALA A 39 1.70 -2.48 -1.40
C ALA A 39 1.48 -3.16 -2.75
N ARG A 40 2.43 -3.04 -3.67
CA ARG A 40 2.34 -3.70 -4.99
C ARG A 40 2.18 -5.21 -4.85
N GLU A 41 3.02 -5.85 -4.03
CA GLU A 41 2.95 -7.31 -3.80
C GLU A 41 1.58 -7.73 -3.25
N VAL A 42 1.03 -6.98 -2.29
CA VAL A 42 -0.31 -7.26 -1.73
C VAL A 42 -1.41 -7.08 -2.78
N PHE A 43 -1.33 -6.04 -3.61
CA PHE A 43 -2.31 -5.78 -4.66
C PHE A 43 -2.31 -6.88 -5.72
N GLU A 44 -1.14 -7.35 -6.13
CA GLU A 44 -0.97 -8.47 -7.07
C GLU A 44 -1.52 -9.78 -6.49
N GLN A 45 -1.23 -10.08 -5.22
CA GLN A 45 -1.77 -11.26 -4.54
C GLN A 45 -3.30 -11.24 -4.47
N ARG A 46 -3.89 -10.07 -4.19
CA ARG A 46 -5.36 -9.91 -4.17
C ARG A 46 -5.96 -10.06 -5.56
N ASP A 47 -5.36 -9.46 -6.58
CA ASP A 47 -5.86 -9.58 -7.96
C ASP A 47 -5.82 -11.04 -8.44
N ALA A 48 -4.78 -11.79 -8.06
CA ALA A 48 -4.68 -13.22 -8.36
C ALA A 48 -5.71 -14.07 -7.59
N ALA A 49 -6.09 -13.69 -6.36
CA ALA A 49 -7.08 -14.41 -5.55
C ALA A 49 -8.54 -14.12 -5.96
N HIS A 50 -8.77 -13.01 -6.68
CA HIS A 50 -10.10 -12.60 -7.16
C HIS A 50 -10.32 -12.88 -8.65
N ALA A 51 -9.35 -13.50 -9.34
CA ALA A 51 -9.45 -14.00 -10.71
C ALA A 51 -10.00 -15.44 -10.76
#